data_AF-A0A9P9S1C5-F1
#
_entry.id   AF-A0A9P9S1C5-F1
#
_cell.length_a   1.000
_cell.length_b   1.000
_cell.length_c   1.000
_cell.angle_alpha   90.00
_cell.angle_beta   90.00
_cell.angle_gamma   90.00
#
_symmetry.space_group_name_H-M   'P 1'
#
loop_
_entity.id
_entity.type
_entity.pdbx_description
1 polymer ?
#
loop_
_entity_poly.entity_id
_entity_poly.type
_entity_poly.pdbx_seq_one_letter_code
_entity_poly.pdbx_strand_id
1 'polypeptide(L)'
;MPFRPEFDLYEALELTSTASATEITSSYRRLAREHHPDKNPDNVEATEKMQRINAAHEILSDTNLRAQYDSCPSTPESGSSSYYSYPYAGNAYRYDFEDEFMQQFFSQSDGYHYDHTHSQNPDMDRMAAEDAIRMQHRAEQQAKYAREQAEKWSKEQDEKAARAKQKKQDEALSQALKEARARDEKERQQQFWNSIGAVTAAEKRASCLHSNFWPRHQGKSKYKCMGCFQKRGPTGFKCPHCELLQCQSCLNAFQAQQPGN
;
A
#
# COMPACT_ATOMS: atom_id res chain seq x y z
N MET A 1 -41.97 -25.79 -6.26
CA MET A 1 -40.83 -26.71 -6.23
C MET A 1 -39.78 -26.12 -7.16
N PRO A 2 -38.52 -25.94 -6.74
CA PRO A 2 -37.49 -25.40 -7.63
C PRO A 2 -37.28 -26.39 -8.79
N PHE A 3 -37.33 -25.84 -10.00
CA PHE A 3 -37.23 -26.58 -11.25
C PHE A 3 -35.78 -27.08 -11.45
N ARG A 4 -35.59 -28.37 -11.73
CA ARG A 4 -34.26 -28.98 -11.97
C ARG A 4 -33.95 -28.90 -13.47
N PRO A 5 -32.72 -28.54 -13.88
CA PRO A 5 -32.31 -28.57 -15.28
C PRO A 5 -32.37 -30.00 -15.85
N GLU A 6 -32.71 -30.14 -17.14
CA GLU A 6 -32.85 -31.42 -17.86
C GLU A 6 -31.50 -32.13 -18.14
N PHE A 7 -30.37 -31.50 -17.79
CA PHE A 7 -29.01 -32.02 -18.00
C PHE A 7 -28.25 -32.13 -16.68
N ASP A 8 -27.28 -33.04 -16.61
CA ASP A 8 -26.48 -33.21 -15.39
C ASP A 8 -25.50 -32.05 -15.20
N LEU A 9 -25.63 -31.37 -14.06
CA LEU A 9 -24.80 -30.22 -13.69
C LEU A 9 -23.33 -30.59 -13.46
N TYR A 10 -23.08 -31.81 -12.94
CA TYR A 10 -21.71 -32.27 -12.73
C TYR A 10 -21.05 -32.62 -14.07
N GLU A 11 -21.79 -33.24 -14.99
CA GLU A 11 -21.33 -33.51 -16.36
C GLU A 11 -21.03 -32.21 -17.13
N ALA A 12 -21.87 -31.19 -16.99
CA ALA A 12 -21.67 -29.88 -17.64
C ALA A 12 -20.38 -29.17 -17.18
N LEU A 13 -19.88 -29.46 -15.97
CA LEU A 13 -18.60 -28.96 -15.46
C LEU A 13 -17.46 -29.97 -15.59
N GLU A 14 -17.67 -31.12 -16.22
CA GLU A 14 -16.70 -32.22 -16.33
C GLU A 14 -16.20 -32.72 -14.95
N LEU A 15 -17.10 -32.76 -13.96
CA LEU A 15 -16.82 -33.13 -12.58
C LEU A 15 -17.65 -34.33 -12.14
N THR A 16 -17.22 -34.97 -11.06
CA THR A 16 -18.00 -36.00 -10.37
C THR A 16 -18.85 -35.37 -9.27
N SER A 17 -19.93 -36.05 -8.86
CA SER A 17 -20.80 -35.61 -7.75
C SER A 17 -20.07 -35.43 -6.41
N THR A 18 -18.87 -35.99 -6.27
CA THR A 18 -17.98 -35.85 -5.10
C THR A 18 -17.10 -34.60 -5.13
N ALA A 19 -17.19 -33.76 -6.17
CA ALA A 19 -16.30 -32.61 -6.33
C ALA A 19 -16.47 -31.56 -5.21
N SER A 20 -15.34 -31.02 -4.77
CA SER A 20 -15.26 -29.94 -3.79
C SER A 20 -15.65 -28.60 -4.42
N ALA A 21 -16.08 -27.62 -3.61
CA ALA A 21 -16.41 -26.26 -4.08
C ALA A 21 -15.24 -25.59 -4.82
N THR A 22 -14.00 -25.92 -4.42
CA THR A 22 -12.77 -25.46 -5.07
C THR A 22 -12.58 -26.07 -6.46
N GLU A 23 -12.92 -27.34 -6.64
CA GLU A 23 -12.85 -28.02 -7.95
C GLU A 23 -13.94 -27.53 -8.90
N ILE A 24 -15.14 -27.26 -8.37
CA ILE A 24 -16.27 -26.66 -9.11
C ILE A 24 -15.88 -25.30 -9.68
N THR A 25 -15.35 -24.42 -8.83
CA THR A 25 -14.87 -23.09 -9.26
C THR A 25 -13.71 -23.19 -10.26
N SER A 26 -12.79 -24.13 -10.05
CA SER A 26 -11.62 -24.32 -10.92
C SER A 26 -12.01 -24.82 -12.32
N SER A 27 -12.90 -25.82 -12.39
CA SER A 27 -13.38 -26.37 -13.66
C SER A 27 -14.21 -25.34 -14.43
N TYR A 28 -15.06 -24.59 -13.72
CA TYR A 28 -15.80 -23.46 -14.29
C TYR A 28 -14.87 -22.45 -14.96
N ARG A 29 -13.82 -21.99 -14.27
CA ARG A 29 -12.84 -21.03 -14.84
C ARG A 29 -12.08 -21.58 -16.04
N ARG A 30 -11.84 -22.89 -16.10
CA ARG A 30 -11.19 -23.53 -17.26
C ARG A 30 -12.13 -23.53 -18.46
N LEU A 31 -13.34 -24.05 -18.29
CA LEU A 31 -14.33 -24.19 -19.35
C LEU A 31 -14.85 -22.83 -19.86
N ALA A 32 -15.01 -21.85 -18.97
CA ALA A 32 -15.41 -20.49 -19.32
C ALA A 32 -14.37 -19.80 -20.23
N ARG A 33 -13.07 -20.09 -20.08
CA ARG A 33 -12.01 -19.54 -20.94
C ARG A 33 -11.88 -20.24 -22.29
N GLU A 34 -12.36 -21.48 -22.37
CA GLU A 34 -12.33 -22.32 -23.57
C GLU A 34 -13.53 -22.04 -24.47
N HIS A 35 -14.72 -21.89 -23.88
CA HIS A 35 -15.97 -21.62 -24.60
C HIS A 35 -16.37 -20.14 -24.62
N HIS A 36 -15.46 -19.22 -24.26
CA HIS A 36 -15.74 -17.78 -24.24
C HIS A 36 -16.18 -17.26 -25.63
N PRO A 37 -17.21 -16.40 -25.73
CA PRO A 37 -17.70 -15.88 -27.02
C PRO A 37 -16.64 -15.05 -27.76
N ASP A 38 -15.77 -14.33 -27.04
CA ASP A 38 -14.66 -13.56 -27.67
C ASP A 38 -13.68 -14.44 -28.45
N LYS A 39 -13.46 -15.69 -27.99
CA LYS A 39 -12.58 -16.64 -28.69
C LYS A 39 -13.32 -17.50 -29.71
N ASN A 40 -14.65 -17.56 -29.62
CA ASN A 40 -15.51 -18.39 -30.45
C ASN A 40 -16.71 -17.59 -31.00
N PRO A 41 -16.49 -16.47 -31.71
CA PRO A 41 -17.56 -15.54 -32.10
C PRO A 41 -18.58 -16.16 -33.08
N ASP A 42 -18.18 -17.15 -33.87
CA ASP A 42 -19.02 -17.77 -34.91
C ASP A 42 -19.50 -19.19 -34.54
N ASN A 43 -19.25 -19.66 -33.32
CA ASN A 43 -19.56 -21.04 -32.91
C ASN A 43 -20.75 -21.09 -31.95
N VAL A 44 -21.93 -21.38 -32.50
CA VAL A 44 -23.19 -21.52 -31.74
C VAL A 44 -23.10 -22.62 -30.68
N GLU A 45 -22.38 -23.71 -30.94
CA GLU A 45 -22.21 -24.80 -29.97
C GLU A 45 -21.39 -24.37 -28.75
N ALA A 46 -20.43 -23.45 -28.90
CA ALA A 46 -19.67 -22.90 -27.80
C ALA A 46 -20.55 -22.03 -26.89
N THR A 47 -21.47 -21.28 -27.48
CA THR A 47 -22.47 -20.49 -26.74
C THR A 47 -23.42 -21.38 -25.94
N GLU A 48 -23.95 -22.44 -26.54
CA GLU A 48 -24.84 -23.39 -25.84
C GLU A 48 -24.12 -24.11 -24.69
N LYS A 49 -22.86 -24.53 -24.90
CA LYS A 49 -22.05 -25.13 -23.84
C LYS A 49 -21.78 -24.14 -22.70
N MET A 50 -21.45 -22.89 -23.03
CA MET A 50 -21.23 -21.84 -22.02
C MET A 50 -22.48 -21.58 -21.17
N GLN A 51 -23.67 -21.58 -21.77
CA GLN A 51 -24.94 -21.42 -21.04
C GLN A 51 -25.14 -22.56 -20.03
N ARG A 52 -24.85 -23.81 -20.42
CA ARG A 52 -24.94 -24.98 -19.52
C ARG A 52 -23.93 -24.91 -18.38
N ILE A 53 -22.69 -24.50 -18.68
CA ILE A 53 -21.61 -24.31 -17.69
C ILE A 53 -21.99 -23.26 -16.64
N ASN A 54 -22.58 -22.14 -17.07
CA ASN A 54 -23.03 -21.08 -16.16
C ASN A 54 -24.17 -21.54 -15.25
N ALA A 55 -25.19 -22.19 -15.81
CA ALA A 55 -26.32 -22.72 -15.03
C ALA A 55 -25.88 -23.78 -14.01
N ALA A 56 -24.92 -24.64 -14.38
CA ALA A 56 -24.35 -25.63 -13.47
C ALA A 56 -23.59 -24.97 -12.32
N HIS A 57 -22.76 -23.95 -12.61
CA HIS A 57 -22.00 -23.26 -11.57
C HIS A 57 -22.91 -22.49 -10.60
N GLU A 58 -23.99 -21.86 -11.07
CA GLU A 58 -24.93 -21.13 -10.22
C GLU A 58 -25.59 -22.04 -9.16
N ILE A 59 -26.00 -23.24 -9.56
CA ILE A 59 -26.64 -24.20 -8.65
C ILE A 59 -25.61 -24.91 -7.77
N LEU A 60 -24.43 -25.27 -8.31
CA LEU A 60 -23.43 -26.06 -7.58
C LEU A 60 -22.51 -25.22 -6.67
N SER A 61 -22.42 -23.91 -6.90
CA SER A 61 -21.62 -23.00 -6.07
C SER A 61 -22.32 -22.62 -4.76
N ASP A 62 -23.66 -22.56 -4.73
CA ASP A 62 -24.42 -22.35 -3.49
C ASP A 62 -24.67 -23.69 -2.80
N THR A 63 -24.25 -23.79 -1.54
CA THR A 63 -24.38 -25.00 -0.73
C THR A 63 -25.85 -25.40 -0.50
N ASN A 64 -26.78 -24.45 -0.43
CA ASN A 64 -28.20 -24.72 -0.27
C ASN A 64 -28.84 -25.23 -1.56
N LEU A 65 -28.45 -24.68 -2.71
CA LEU A 65 -28.96 -25.10 -4.01
C LEU A 65 -28.37 -26.46 -4.42
N ARG A 66 -27.08 -26.68 -4.14
CA ARG A 66 -26.42 -27.98 -4.32
C ARG A 66 -27.09 -29.08 -3.49
N ALA A 67 -27.37 -28.81 -2.21
CA ALA A 67 -28.07 -29.79 -1.35
C ALA A 67 -29.49 -30.11 -1.86
N GLN A 68 -30.20 -29.12 -2.41
CA GLN A 68 -31.50 -29.33 -3.05
C GLN A 68 -31.39 -30.17 -4.33
N TYR A 69 -30.33 -29.98 -5.12
CA TYR A 69 -30.06 -30.79 -6.31
C TYR A 69 -29.68 -32.24 -5.96
N ASP A 70 -28.82 -32.43 -4.95
CA ASP A 70 -28.31 -33.75 -4.54
C ASP A 70 -29.38 -34.60 -3.81
N SER A 71 -30.39 -33.97 -3.19
CA SER A 71 -31.42 -34.66 -2.38
C SER A 71 -32.57 -35.31 -3.18
N CYS A 72 -32.64 -35.09 -4.49
CA CYS A 72 -33.68 -35.66 -5.35
C CYS A 72 -33.07 -36.50 -6.49
N PRO A 73 -32.90 -37.83 -6.35
CA PRO A 73 -32.43 -38.69 -7.44
C PRO A 73 -33.52 -38.86 -8.51
N SER A 74 -33.23 -38.44 -9.74
CA SER A 74 -34.15 -38.46 -10.88
C SER A 74 -34.36 -39.87 -11.43
N THR A 75 -35.59 -40.37 -11.43
CA THR A 75 -36.06 -41.34 -12.44
C THR A 75 -36.67 -40.56 -13.61
N PRO A 76 -36.31 -40.87 -14.87
CA PRO A 76 -36.65 -40.03 -16.01
C PRO A 76 -38.02 -40.41 -16.58
N GLU A 77 -39.11 -39.83 -16.08
CA GLU A 77 -40.38 -39.85 -16.83
C GLU A 77 -41.15 -38.54 -16.71
N SER A 78 -41.62 -38.11 -17.89
CA SER A 78 -42.67 -37.13 -18.16
C SER A 78 -42.26 -35.65 -18.18
N GLY A 79 -42.16 -35.14 -19.41
CA GLY A 79 -41.90 -33.74 -19.70
C GLY A 79 -43.11 -32.82 -19.52
N SER A 80 -42.81 -31.54 -19.35
CA SER A 80 -43.69 -30.46 -19.78
C SER A 80 -42.89 -29.17 -19.92
N SER A 81 -42.89 -28.62 -21.13
CA SER A 81 -42.39 -27.31 -21.49
C SER A 81 -43.13 -26.22 -20.71
N SER A 82 -42.41 -25.40 -19.94
CA SER A 82 -42.89 -24.08 -19.53
C SER A 82 -41.72 -23.10 -19.35
N TYR A 83 -41.75 -22.08 -20.18
CA TYR A 83 -40.93 -20.88 -20.20
C TYR A 83 -41.21 -20.07 -18.92
N TYR A 84 -40.21 -19.76 -18.08
CA TYR A 84 -39.97 -18.45 -17.41
C TYR A 84 -39.08 -18.48 -16.13
N SER A 85 -38.24 -17.44 -16.07
CA SER A 85 -37.85 -16.56 -14.94
C SER A 85 -37.31 -17.14 -13.62
N TYR A 86 -36.01 -16.93 -13.40
CA TYR A 86 -35.41 -16.85 -12.06
C TYR A 86 -35.74 -15.50 -11.38
N PRO A 87 -36.22 -15.48 -10.12
CA PRO A 87 -36.61 -14.26 -9.42
C PRO A 87 -35.58 -13.78 -8.38
N TYR A 88 -34.30 -13.60 -8.73
CA TYR A 88 -33.32 -12.95 -7.84
C TYR A 88 -32.15 -12.32 -8.62
N ALA A 89 -32.41 -11.18 -9.27
CA ALA A 89 -31.36 -10.28 -9.74
C ALA A 89 -31.59 -8.90 -9.12
N GLY A 90 -31.22 -8.78 -7.84
CA GLY A 90 -31.47 -7.59 -7.03
C GLY A 90 -30.46 -7.46 -5.89
N ASN A 91 -29.26 -7.01 -6.25
CA ASN A 91 -28.21 -6.41 -5.41
C ASN A 91 -27.52 -7.21 -4.29
N ALA A 92 -26.20 -7.22 -4.44
CA ALA A 92 -25.21 -6.91 -3.40
C ALA A 92 -24.83 -7.99 -2.37
N TYR A 93 -23.94 -8.89 -2.78
CA TYR A 93 -22.79 -9.24 -1.94
C TYR A 93 -21.49 -9.13 -2.74
N ARG A 94 -20.76 -8.07 -2.42
CA ARG A 94 -19.38 -7.81 -2.80
C ARG A 94 -18.50 -8.83 -2.07
N TYR A 95 -17.99 -9.83 -2.79
CA TYR A 95 -16.75 -10.50 -2.46
C TYR A 95 -15.69 -10.06 -3.47
N ASP A 96 -14.73 -9.26 -3.01
CA ASP A 96 -13.49 -8.92 -3.73
C ASP A 96 -12.62 -10.19 -3.81
N PHE A 97 -12.52 -10.85 -4.98
CA PHE A 97 -11.24 -11.38 -5.51
C PHE A 97 -11.39 -11.92 -6.94
N GLU A 98 -10.86 -11.13 -7.89
CA GLU A 98 -10.45 -11.50 -9.26
C GLU A 98 -11.55 -11.93 -10.25
N ASP A 99 -12.07 -10.96 -11.02
CA ASP A 99 -11.95 -10.95 -12.48
C ASP A 99 -12.83 -9.85 -13.14
N GLU A 100 -12.19 -8.78 -13.63
CA GLU A 100 -12.74 -7.81 -14.60
C GLU A 100 -13.29 -8.51 -15.86
N PHE A 101 -12.80 -9.73 -16.11
CA PHE A 101 -13.23 -10.67 -17.14
C PHE A 101 -14.71 -11.10 -17.01
N MET A 102 -15.27 -11.20 -15.79
CA MET A 102 -16.67 -11.60 -15.59
C MET A 102 -17.65 -10.43 -15.68
N GLN A 103 -17.22 -9.20 -15.35
CA GLN A 103 -18.08 -8.01 -15.42
C GLN A 103 -18.45 -7.65 -16.87
N GLN A 104 -17.55 -7.86 -17.83
CA GLN A 104 -17.82 -7.52 -19.22
C GLN A 104 -18.78 -8.51 -19.90
N PHE A 105 -18.83 -9.76 -19.44
CA PHE A 105 -19.73 -10.80 -19.93
C PHE A 105 -21.18 -10.60 -19.45
N PHE A 106 -21.40 -10.24 -18.18
CA PHE A 106 -22.74 -9.97 -17.62
C PHE A 106 -23.27 -8.55 -17.90
N SER A 107 -22.42 -7.64 -18.39
CA SER A 107 -22.78 -6.26 -18.76
C SER A 107 -23.48 -6.17 -20.13
N GLN A 108 -23.31 -7.16 -21.01
CA GLN A 108 -23.78 -7.11 -22.40
C GLN A 108 -25.06 -7.93 -22.70
N SER A 109 -25.66 -8.58 -21.71
CA SER A 109 -26.94 -9.28 -21.92
C SER A 109 -28.13 -8.32 -21.75
N ASP A 110 -28.65 -7.89 -22.89
CA ASP A 110 -29.96 -7.30 -23.18
C ASP A 110 -30.82 -6.80 -22.00
N GLY A 111 -31.02 -5.48 -22.00
CA GLY A 111 -32.00 -4.80 -21.16
C GLY A 111 -33.43 -5.24 -21.49
N TYR A 112 -34.01 -6.07 -20.63
CA TYR A 112 -35.46 -6.24 -20.53
C TYR A 112 -36.01 -5.19 -19.56
N HIS A 113 -36.53 -4.10 -20.15
CA HIS A 113 -37.36 -3.14 -19.45
C HIS A 113 -38.70 -3.80 -19.10
N TYR A 114 -38.91 -4.18 -17.84
CA TYR A 114 -40.25 -4.47 -17.34
C TYR A 114 -40.99 -3.15 -17.13
N ASP A 115 -42.01 -2.92 -17.96
CA ASP A 115 -43.03 -1.90 -17.70
C ASP A 115 -43.85 -2.35 -16.49
N HIS A 116 -43.54 -1.78 -15.32
CA HIS A 116 -44.41 -1.85 -14.16
C HIS A 116 -45.55 -0.86 -14.37
N THR A 117 -46.68 -1.34 -14.89
CA THR A 117 -47.94 -0.59 -14.84
C THR A 117 -48.27 -0.30 -13.37
N HIS A 118 -48.04 0.95 -12.97
CA HIS A 118 -48.35 1.51 -11.67
C HIS A 118 -49.85 1.38 -11.38
N SER A 119 -50.25 0.40 -10.56
CA SER A 119 -51.45 0.56 -9.75
C SER A 119 -51.04 1.41 -8.54
N GLN A 120 -51.26 2.73 -8.63
CA GLN A 120 -50.97 3.69 -7.58
C GLN A 120 -51.76 3.36 -6.31
N ASN A 121 -51.13 2.62 -5.39
CA ASN A 121 -51.63 2.47 -4.04
C ASN A 121 -51.13 3.69 -3.23
N PRO A 122 -52.01 4.61 -2.80
CA PRO A 122 -51.60 5.87 -2.16
C PRO A 122 -50.81 5.68 -0.85
N ASP A 123 -50.89 4.51 -0.23
CA ASP A 123 -50.08 4.16 0.94
C ASP A 123 -48.59 3.94 0.63
N MET A 124 -48.25 3.47 -0.58
CA MET A 124 -46.87 3.28 -1.00
C MET A 124 -46.16 4.61 -1.30
N ASP A 125 -46.88 5.57 -1.89
CA ASP A 125 -46.33 6.92 -2.16
C ASP A 125 -46.03 7.67 -0.86
N ARG A 126 -46.87 7.51 0.17
CA ARG A 126 -46.65 8.09 1.50
C ARG A 126 -45.42 7.46 2.18
N MET A 127 -45.27 6.14 2.09
CA MET A 127 -44.11 5.44 2.64
C MET A 127 -42.81 5.80 1.90
N ALA A 128 -42.87 5.95 0.58
CA ALA A 128 -41.74 6.40 -0.23
C ALA A 128 -41.34 7.85 0.10
N ALA A 129 -42.31 8.74 0.34
CA ALA A 129 -42.04 10.11 0.77
C ALA A 129 -41.40 10.17 2.17
N GLU A 130 -41.88 9.36 3.12
CA GLU A 130 -41.27 9.25 4.45
C GLU A 130 -39.84 8.68 4.40
N ASP A 131 -39.58 7.68 3.55
CA ASP A 131 -38.24 7.11 3.40
C ASP A 131 -37.28 8.09 2.69
N ALA A 132 -37.77 8.87 1.73
CA ALA A 132 -37.01 9.95 1.11
C ALA A 132 -36.56 11.01 2.15
N ILE A 133 -37.43 11.39 3.09
CA ILE A 133 -37.07 12.30 4.19
C ILE A 133 -36.00 11.68 5.10
N ARG A 134 -36.12 10.39 5.46
CA ARG A 134 -35.10 9.69 6.26
C ARG A 134 -33.77 9.58 5.53
N MET A 135 -33.80 9.36 4.21
CA MET A 135 -32.62 9.30 3.36
C MET A 135 -31.94 10.67 3.30
N GLN A 136 -32.70 11.75 3.10
CA GLN A 136 -32.18 13.12 3.11
C GLN A 136 -31.54 13.46 4.46
N HIS A 137 -32.20 13.14 5.57
CA HIS A 137 -31.64 13.39 6.90
C HIS A 137 -30.35 12.60 7.16
N ARG A 138 -30.28 11.33 6.72
CA ARG A 138 -29.03 10.53 6.78
C ARG A 138 -27.94 11.13 5.90
N ALA A 139 -28.28 11.59 4.70
CA ALA A 139 -27.32 12.24 3.80
C ALA A 139 -26.78 13.55 4.40
N GLU A 140 -27.62 14.36 5.03
CA GLU A 140 -27.19 15.57 5.75
C GLU A 140 -26.26 15.25 6.93
N GLN A 141 -26.58 14.22 7.72
CA GLN A 141 -25.72 13.78 8.82
C GLN A 141 -24.37 13.27 8.31
N GLN A 142 -24.36 12.48 7.24
CA GLN A 142 -23.13 12.02 6.60
C GLN A 142 -22.31 13.19 6.05
N ALA A 143 -22.95 14.19 5.43
CA ALA A 143 -22.27 15.38 4.94
C ALA A 143 -21.66 16.23 6.08
N LYS A 144 -22.37 16.39 7.20
CA LYS A 144 -21.83 17.07 8.40
C LYS A 144 -20.63 16.33 8.96
N TYR A 145 -20.75 15.02 9.15
CA TYR A 145 -19.64 14.18 9.63
C TYR A 145 -18.43 14.25 8.68
N ALA A 146 -18.65 14.17 7.37
CA ALA A 146 -17.58 14.28 6.38
C ALA A 146 -16.85 15.63 6.45
N ARG A 147 -17.58 16.74 6.65
CA ARG A 147 -16.98 18.08 6.84
C ARG A 147 -16.14 18.14 8.12
N GLU A 148 -16.66 17.63 9.24
CA GLU A 148 -15.92 17.60 10.50
C GLU A 148 -14.65 16.75 10.41
N GLN A 149 -14.71 15.60 9.73
CA GLN A 149 -13.54 14.75 9.49
C GLN A 149 -12.53 15.45 8.58
N ALA A 150 -12.98 16.13 7.53
CA ALA A 150 -12.10 16.91 6.65
C ALA A 150 -11.41 18.05 7.40
N GLU A 151 -12.13 18.76 8.28
CA GLU A 151 -11.54 19.82 9.12
C GLU A 151 -10.52 19.25 10.11
N LYS A 152 -10.83 18.13 10.78
CA LYS A 152 -9.88 17.44 11.67
C LYS A 152 -8.63 17.00 10.93
N TRP A 153 -8.79 16.38 9.77
CA TRP A 153 -7.67 15.95 8.93
C TRP A 153 -6.82 17.14 8.48
N SER A 154 -7.43 18.25 8.06
CA SER A 154 -6.71 19.48 7.71
C SER A 154 -5.90 20.03 8.89
N LYS A 155 -6.50 20.13 10.08
CA LYS A 155 -5.80 20.59 11.29
C LYS A 155 -4.62 19.68 11.65
N GLU A 156 -4.78 18.36 11.51
CA GLU A 156 -3.69 17.41 11.75
C GLU A 156 -2.55 17.58 10.73
N GLN A 157 -2.87 17.83 9.45
CA GLN A 157 -1.86 18.14 8.43
C GLN A 157 -1.13 19.45 8.72
N ASP A 158 -1.85 20.49 9.12
CA ASP A 158 -1.28 21.78 9.50
C ASP A 158 -0.37 21.65 10.74
N GLU A 159 -0.79 20.90 11.76
CA GLU A 159 0.02 20.63 12.94
C GLU A 159 1.28 19.80 12.60
N LYS A 160 1.15 18.77 11.77
CA LYS A 160 2.28 17.99 11.26
C LYS A 160 3.26 18.87 10.49
N ALA A 161 2.75 19.76 9.63
CA ALA A 161 3.56 20.72 8.89
C ALA A 161 4.26 21.73 9.83
N ALA A 162 3.56 22.22 10.86
CA ALA A 162 4.12 23.12 11.87
C ALA A 162 5.24 22.44 12.68
N ARG A 163 5.02 21.21 13.16
CA ARG A 163 6.03 20.40 13.86
C ARG A 163 7.25 20.13 12.98
N ALA A 164 7.04 19.84 11.68
CA ALA A 164 8.13 19.66 10.73
C ALA A 164 8.94 20.96 10.51
N LYS A 165 8.27 22.12 10.43
CA LYS A 165 8.93 23.43 10.35
C LYS A 165 9.75 23.72 11.61
N GLN A 166 9.18 23.49 12.80
CA GLN A 166 9.87 23.69 14.07
C GLN A 166 11.10 22.79 14.19
N LYS A 167 10.97 21.49 13.87
CA LYS A 167 12.11 20.57 13.87
C LYS A 167 13.25 21.04 12.95
N LYS A 168 12.93 21.53 11.74
CA LYS A 168 13.94 22.11 10.82
C LYS A 168 14.60 23.36 11.40
N GLN A 169 13.84 24.22 12.09
CA GLN A 169 14.38 25.40 12.76
C GLN A 169 15.32 25.01 13.92
N ASP A 170 14.94 24.03 14.73
CA ASP A 170 15.75 23.54 15.85
C ASP A 170 17.04 22.86 15.36
N GLU A 171 16.96 22.06 14.29
CA GLU A 171 18.13 21.47 13.63
C GLU A 171 19.06 22.54 13.06
N ALA A 172 18.51 23.55 12.39
CA ALA A 172 19.28 24.68 11.86
C ALA A 172 19.93 25.50 12.99
N LEU A 173 19.22 25.74 14.09
CA LEU A 173 19.75 26.43 15.27
C LEU A 173 20.89 25.62 15.91
N SER A 174 20.70 24.32 16.08
CA SER A 174 21.71 23.40 16.60
C SER A 174 22.97 23.39 15.73
N GLN A 175 22.81 23.38 14.41
CA GLN A 175 23.91 23.49 13.47
C GLN A 175 24.61 24.86 13.57
N ALA A 176 23.86 25.95 13.59
CA ALA A 176 24.39 27.31 13.71
C ALA A 176 25.18 27.49 15.02
N LEU A 177 24.70 26.93 16.15
CA LEU A 177 25.41 26.93 17.42
C LEU A 177 26.72 26.14 17.37
N LYS A 178 26.74 24.97 16.71
CA LYS A 178 27.97 24.19 16.49
C LYS A 178 28.98 24.97 15.66
N GLU A 179 28.53 25.61 14.59
CA GLU A 179 29.36 26.44 13.71
C GLU A 179 29.88 27.70 14.41
N ALA A 180 29.07 28.35 15.26
CA ALA A 180 29.49 29.47 16.09
C ALA A 180 30.58 29.05 17.09
N ARG A 181 30.38 27.96 17.84
CA ARG A 181 31.41 27.42 18.74
C ARG A 181 32.73 27.11 18.02
N ALA A 182 32.65 26.53 16.82
CA ALA A 182 33.82 26.24 16.00
C ALA A 182 34.52 27.51 15.49
N ARG A 183 33.77 28.58 15.22
CA ARG A 183 34.34 29.91 14.89
C ARG A 183 35.04 30.52 16.10
N ASP A 184 34.39 30.55 17.26
CA ASP A 184 34.96 31.09 18.50
C ASP A 184 36.23 30.32 18.92
N GLU A 185 36.26 29.00 18.74
CA GLU A 185 37.46 28.19 18.98
C GLU A 185 38.62 28.55 18.04
N LYS A 186 38.33 28.75 16.74
CA LYS A 186 39.34 29.20 15.77
C LYS A 186 39.84 30.60 16.06
N GLU A 187 38.95 31.52 16.44
CA GLU A 187 39.32 32.89 16.79
C GLU A 187 40.21 32.93 18.03
N ARG A 188 39.87 32.18 19.08
CA ARG A 188 40.73 32.04 20.28
C ARG A 188 42.11 31.51 19.93
N GLN A 189 42.19 30.50 19.06
CA GLN A 189 43.47 29.95 18.61
C GLN A 189 44.27 30.99 17.80
N GLN A 190 43.61 31.76 16.94
CA GLN A 190 44.25 32.80 16.14
C GLN A 190 44.75 33.96 17.02
N GLN A 191 43.96 34.37 18.02
CA GLN A 191 44.36 35.35 19.01
C GLN A 191 45.56 34.87 19.83
N PHE A 192 45.59 33.60 20.21
CA PHE A 192 46.75 33.00 20.88
C PHE A 192 48.01 33.01 19.99
N TRP A 193 47.89 32.69 18.70
CA TRP A 193 49.02 32.80 17.79
C TRP A 193 49.49 34.24 17.60
N ASN A 194 48.56 35.19 17.56
CA ASN A 194 48.91 36.60 17.47
C ASN A 194 49.64 37.09 18.74
N SER A 195 49.27 36.61 19.94
CA SER A 195 49.90 37.03 21.20
C SER A 195 51.33 36.52 21.36
N ILE A 196 51.63 35.32 20.84
CA ILE A 196 52.99 34.75 20.85
C ILE A 196 53.83 35.14 19.63
N GLY A 197 53.25 35.86 18.66
CA GLY A 197 53.93 36.26 17.41
C GLY A 197 54.17 35.12 16.41
N ALA A 198 53.39 34.04 16.45
CA ALA A 198 53.54 32.91 15.53
C ALA A 198 52.93 33.23 14.15
N VAL A 199 53.78 33.42 13.14
CA VAL A 199 53.36 33.79 11.78
C VAL A 199 53.50 32.60 10.84
N THR A 200 54.56 31.80 10.97
CA THR A 200 54.82 30.69 10.06
C THR A 200 53.98 29.46 10.39
N ALA A 201 53.71 28.61 9.39
CA ALA A 201 52.96 27.37 9.61
C ALA A 201 53.68 26.40 10.56
N ALA A 202 55.01 26.44 10.62
CA ALA A 202 55.81 25.64 11.54
C ALA A 202 55.66 26.15 12.99
N GLU A 203 55.75 27.47 13.20
CA GLU A 203 55.52 28.10 14.50
C GLU A 203 54.11 27.80 15.02
N LYS A 204 53.09 28.03 14.18
CA LYS A 204 51.68 27.77 14.53
C LYS A 204 51.42 26.31 14.91
N ARG A 205 52.12 25.35 14.28
CA ARG A 205 52.06 23.93 14.61
C ARG A 205 52.73 23.62 15.95
N ALA A 206 53.88 24.22 16.23
CA ALA A 206 54.60 24.03 17.47
C ALA A 206 53.82 24.58 18.68
N SER A 207 53.13 25.70 18.50
CA SER A 207 52.39 26.40 19.55
C SER A 207 50.87 26.22 19.47
N CYS A 208 50.36 25.19 18.79
CA CYS A 208 48.91 24.99 18.68
C CYS A 208 48.32 24.52 20.01
N LEU A 209 47.21 25.14 20.44
CA LEU A 209 46.34 24.57 21.47
C LEU A 209 45.44 23.55 20.77
N HIS A 210 45.85 22.30 20.80
CA HIS A 210 45.12 21.25 20.10
C HIS A 210 43.74 21.04 20.76
N SER A 211 42.68 21.05 19.95
CA SER A 211 41.34 20.69 20.42
C SER A 211 41.32 19.23 20.86
N ASN A 212 40.42 18.87 21.77
CA ASN A 212 40.21 17.46 22.16
C ASN A 212 39.58 16.65 21.02
N PHE A 213 38.87 17.32 20.10
CA PHE A 213 38.16 16.68 19.01
C PHE A 213 38.86 16.89 17.67
N TRP A 214 39.48 15.84 17.15
CA TRP A 214 40.15 15.84 15.85
C TRP A 214 39.26 15.15 14.82
N PRO A 215 38.78 15.85 13.77
CA PRO A 215 38.00 15.22 12.73
C PRO A 215 38.83 14.17 11.97
N ARG A 216 38.15 13.08 11.58
CA ARG A 216 38.74 12.04 10.73
C ARG A 216 38.97 12.60 9.33
N HIS A 217 40.18 12.46 8.83
CA HIS A 217 40.59 12.80 7.48
C HIS A 217 40.78 11.53 6.65
N GLN A 218 40.06 11.40 5.52
CA GLN A 218 40.20 10.29 4.58
C GLN A 218 40.87 10.80 3.30
N GLY A 219 42.17 10.53 3.15
CA GLY A 219 42.93 10.87 1.96
C GLY A 219 42.89 9.76 0.90
N LYS A 220 43.26 10.08 -0.34
CA LYS A 220 43.38 9.08 -1.43
C LYS A 220 44.69 8.27 -1.35
N SER A 221 45.71 8.79 -0.68
CA SER A 221 47.04 8.18 -0.57
C SER A 221 47.43 7.91 0.89
N LYS A 222 48.41 7.02 1.08
CA LYS A 222 49.06 6.83 2.38
C LYS A 222 49.66 8.15 2.86
N TYR A 223 49.49 8.47 4.15
CA TYR A 223 50.10 9.65 4.76
C TYR A 223 51.21 9.24 5.73
N LYS A 224 52.11 10.19 6.02
CA LYS A 224 53.13 10.02 7.07
C LYS A 224 52.58 10.62 8.37
N CYS A 225 52.43 9.80 9.41
CA CYS A 225 51.98 10.27 10.72
C CYS A 225 53.06 11.18 11.33
N MET A 226 52.69 12.37 11.80
CA MET A 226 53.66 13.29 12.39
C MET A 226 54.07 12.95 13.83
N GLY A 227 53.35 12.05 14.52
CA GLY A 227 53.70 11.59 15.86
C GLY A 227 54.69 10.43 15.90
N CYS A 228 54.50 9.41 15.04
CA CYS A 228 55.37 8.22 14.97
C CYS A 228 56.24 8.15 13.70
N PHE A 229 56.12 9.13 12.79
CA PHE A 229 56.82 9.19 11.49
C PHE A 229 56.61 8.00 10.54
N GLN A 230 55.71 7.06 10.89
CA GLN A 230 55.38 5.89 10.07
C GLN A 230 54.36 6.23 8.97
N LYS A 231 54.48 5.54 7.83
CA LYS A 231 53.46 5.57 6.77
C LYS A 231 52.22 4.79 7.23
N ARG A 232 51.05 5.43 7.21
CA ARG A 232 49.78 4.83 7.61
C ARG A 232 48.83 4.75 6.40
N GLY A 233 47.71 4.06 6.59
CA GLY A 233 46.65 3.96 5.59
C GLY A 233 46.07 5.33 5.20
N PRO A 234 45.08 5.38 4.29
CA PRO A 234 44.47 6.63 3.84
C PRO A 234 43.75 7.43 4.94
N THR A 235 43.42 6.79 6.06
CA THR A 235 42.62 7.38 7.14
C THR A 235 43.50 7.87 8.29
N GLY A 236 43.43 9.16 8.60
CA GLY A 236 44.12 9.79 9.74
C GLY A 236 43.22 10.79 10.48
N PHE A 237 43.79 11.48 11.47
CA PHE A 237 43.10 12.52 12.24
C PHE A 237 43.83 13.84 12.09
N LYS A 238 43.12 14.88 11.64
CA LYS A 238 43.71 16.19 11.34
C LYS A 238 43.27 17.19 12.41
N CYS A 239 44.22 17.93 13.00
CA CYS A 239 43.88 19.04 13.89
C CYS A 239 43.16 20.14 13.09
N PRO A 240 42.02 20.67 13.58
CA PRO A 240 41.26 21.70 12.87
C PRO A 240 41.98 23.07 12.81
N HIS A 241 43.04 23.25 13.61
CA HIS A 241 43.77 24.51 13.71
C HIS A 241 45.12 24.47 12.97
N CYS A 242 46.02 23.56 13.35
CA CYS A 242 47.40 23.54 12.86
C CYS A 242 47.67 22.55 11.72
N GLU A 243 46.63 21.84 11.26
CA GLU A 243 46.71 20.84 10.21
C GLU A 243 47.59 19.62 10.51
N LEU A 244 47.97 19.42 11.78
CA LEU A 244 48.76 18.26 12.18
C LEU A 244 47.97 16.98 11.88
N LEU A 245 48.63 16.00 11.25
CA LEU A 245 48.01 14.73 10.86
C LEU A 245 48.64 13.58 11.66
N GLN A 246 47.81 12.92 12.50
CA GLN A 246 48.24 11.81 13.34
C GLN A 246 47.44 10.52 13.05
N CYS A 247 47.96 9.38 13.52
CA CYS A 247 47.23 8.12 13.53
C CYS A 247 46.49 7.94 14.86
N GLN A 248 45.47 7.07 14.89
CA GLN A 248 44.65 6.83 16.10
C GLN A 248 45.51 6.59 17.35
N SER A 249 46.54 5.72 17.25
CA SER A 249 47.39 5.40 18.40
C SER A 249 48.14 6.61 18.94
N CYS A 250 48.65 7.48 18.06
CA CYS A 250 49.34 8.71 18.47
C CYS A 250 48.35 9.74 19.05
N LEU A 251 47.16 9.85 18.46
CA LEU A 251 46.11 10.74 18.97
C LEU A 251 45.68 10.32 20.39
N ASN A 252 45.46 9.02 20.62
CA ASN A 252 45.10 8.50 21.93
C ASN A 252 46.21 8.76 22.96
N ALA A 253 47.47 8.54 22.58
CA ALA A 253 48.62 8.83 23.45
C ALA A 253 48.72 10.33 23.78
N PHE A 254 48.45 11.20 22.80
CA PHE A 254 48.42 12.65 23.00
C PHE A 254 47.29 13.09 23.93
N GLN A 255 46.08 12.55 23.76
CA GLN A 255 44.93 12.82 24.63
C GLN A 255 45.15 12.32 26.06
N ALA A 256 45.83 11.19 26.24
CA ALA A 256 46.17 10.64 27.56
C ALA A 256 47.21 11.49 28.33
N GLN A 257 47.98 12.34 27.63
CA GLN A 257 49.00 13.20 28.25
C GLN A 257 48.47 14.60 28.64
N GLN A 258 47.25 14.96 28.24
CA GLN A 258 46.65 16.24 28.62
C GLN A 258 46.04 16.14 30.03
N PRO A 259 46.52 16.91 31.02
CA PRO A 259 45.95 16.89 32.36
C PRO A 259 44.61 17.65 32.35
N GLY A 260 43.49 16.92 32.36
CA GLY A 260 42.16 17.53 32.46
C GLY A 260 41.05 16.79 31.72
N ASN A 261 40.95 15.48 31.92
CA ASN A 261 39.71 14.74 31.71
C ASN A 261 39.23 14.21 33.06
#